data_AF-A0A3E1NJ17-F1
#
_entry.id   AF-A0A3E1NJ17-F1
#
_cell.length_a   1.000
_cell.length_b   1.000
_cell.length_c   1.000
_cell.angle_alpha   90.00
_cell.angle_beta   90.00
_cell.angle_gamma   90.00
#
_symmetry.space_group_name_H-M   'P 1'
#
loop_
_entity.id
_entity.type
_entity.pdbx_description
1 polymer ?
#
loop_
_entity_poly.entity_id
_entity_poly.type
_entity_poly.pdbx_seq_one_letter_code
_entity_poly.pdbx_strand_id
1 'polypeptide(L)'
;MKVLGIIKEHETSLVKKGISLNDLTILPASSAEIIKLCEYLSSGKVVAAFLHYIFDGENAIAPLAYYTDGEFIWPSYLSYYVNKGYFSLLSEEFILNVKEHNYMVKDVSKNENK
;
A
#
# COMPACT_ATOMS: atom_id res chain seq x y z
N MET A 1 5.39 -5.86 -12.33
CA MET A 1 4.72 -5.51 -11.07
C MET A 1 4.15 -4.10 -11.19
N LYS A 2 2.93 -3.87 -10.71
CA LYS A 2 2.24 -2.57 -10.78
C LYS A 2 2.42 -1.83 -9.46
N VAL A 3 2.70 -0.53 -9.50
CA VAL A 3 2.91 0.28 -8.29
C VAL A 3 1.62 1.03 -7.95
N LEU A 4 1.22 1.05 -6.68
CA LEU A 4 0.08 1.83 -6.20
C LEU A 4 0.36 2.52 -4.86
N GLY A 5 -0.50 3.46 -4.49
CA GLY A 5 -0.50 4.07 -3.16
C GLY A 5 0.67 5.00 -2.83
N ILE A 6 1.44 5.43 -3.84
CA ILE A 6 2.52 6.40 -3.63
C ILE A 6 1.92 7.78 -3.39
N ILE A 7 2.30 8.38 -2.25
CA ILE A 7 1.88 9.69 -1.83
C ILE A 7 3.04 10.66 -2.01
N LYS A 8 2.83 11.72 -2.80
CA LYS A 8 3.91 12.63 -3.21
C LYS A 8 4.52 13.40 -2.03
N GLU A 9 3.76 13.59 -0.95
CA GLU A 9 4.20 14.29 0.26
C GLU A 9 5.29 13.52 1.02
N HIS A 10 5.33 12.18 0.90
CA HIS A 10 6.35 11.33 1.52
C HIS A 10 7.61 11.16 0.66
N GLU A 11 7.59 11.63 -0.59
CA GLU A 11 8.73 11.56 -1.49
C GLU A 11 9.74 12.69 -1.20
N THR A 12 10.99 12.31 -0.96
CA THR A 12 12.12 13.22 -0.69
C THR A 12 12.90 13.61 -1.95
N SER A 13 12.57 13.01 -3.10
CA SER A 13 13.27 13.26 -4.37
C SER A 13 12.89 14.62 -4.98
N LEU A 14 13.75 15.14 -5.86
CA LEU A 14 13.52 16.40 -6.60
C LEU A 14 12.27 16.34 -7.50
N VAL A 15 11.90 15.14 -7.96
CA VAL A 15 10.72 14.91 -8.79
C VAL A 15 9.74 14.04 -8.01
N LYS A 16 8.80 14.69 -7.32
CA LYS A 16 7.75 14.00 -6.57
C LYS A 16 6.76 13.34 -7.53
N LYS A 17 6.62 12.02 -7.43
CA LYS A 17 5.61 11.23 -8.16
C LYS A 17 4.64 10.63 -7.15
N GLY A 18 3.38 10.47 -7.56
CA GLY A 18 2.32 9.94 -6.70
C GLY A 18 1.11 10.85 -6.63
N ILE A 19 0.12 10.42 -5.85
CA ILE A 19 -1.11 11.17 -5.60
C ILE A 19 -0.84 12.17 -4.46
N SER A 20 -1.38 13.38 -4.55
CA SER A 20 -1.35 14.32 -3.42
C SER A 20 -2.32 13.89 -2.36
N LEU A 21 -1.95 14.02 -1.09
CA LEU A 21 -2.92 13.98 0.00
C LEU A 21 -4.10 14.93 -0.20
N ASN A 22 -3.86 16.11 -0.79
CA ASN A 22 -4.90 17.11 -1.05
C ASN A 22 -5.88 16.71 -2.16
N ASP A 23 -5.49 15.76 -3.01
CA ASP A 23 -6.32 15.24 -4.11
C ASP A 23 -7.11 14.00 -3.67
N LEU A 24 -6.87 13.50 -2.45
CA LEU A 24 -7.54 12.32 -1.92
C LEU A 24 -8.93 12.66 -1.43
N THR A 25 -9.88 11.87 -1.92
CA THR A 25 -11.24 11.87 -1.41
C THR A 25 -11.43 10.71 -0.44
N ILE A 26 -12.15 10.98 0.66
CA ILE A 26 -12.66 9.93 1.53
C ILE A 26 -13.84 9.30 0.80
N LEU A 27 -13.75 8.00 0.52
CA LEU A 27 -14.85 7.27 -0.12
C LEU A 27 -15.59 6.42 0.90
N PRO A 28 -16.90 6.22 0.72
CA PRO A 28 -17.65 5.30 1.56
C PRO A 28 -17.24 3.86 1.24
N ALA A 29 -16.55 3.22 2.18
CA ALA A 29 -16.37 1.77 2.21
C ALA A 29 -16.90 1.22 3.53
N SER A 30 -17.33 -0.04 3.53
CA SER A 30 -17.73 -0.69 4.78
C SER A 30 -16.53 -0.86 5.69
N SER A 31 -16.72 -0.71 7.01
CA SER A 31 -15.66 -0.94 8.00
C SER A 31 -15.05 -2.34 7.87
N ALA A 32 -15.84 -3.34 7.49
CA ALA A 32 -15.36 -4.70 7.30
C ALA A 32 -14.40 -4.84 6.09
N GLU A 33 -14.66 -4.12 5.00
CA GLU A 33 -13.80 -4.12 3.82
C GLU A 33 -12.49 -3.35 4.09
N ILE A 34 -12.55 -2.24 4.81
CA ILE A 34 -11.37 -1.49 5.29
C ILE A 34 -10.43 -2.44 6.05
N ILE A 35 -10.97 -3.16 7.04
CA ILE A 35 -10.18 -4.05 7.91
C ILE A 35 -9.46 -5.11 7.07
N LYS A 36 -10.18 -5.81 6.19
CA LYS A 36 -9.59 -6.86 5.34
C LYS A 36 -8.51 -6.34 4.40
N LEU A 37 -8.72 -5.16 3.81
CA LEU A 37 -7.70 -4.52 2.95
C LEU A 37 -6.47 -4.10 3.75
N CYS A 38 -6.65 -3.53 4.93
CA CYS A 38 -5.54 -3.16 5.81
C CYS A 38 -4.73 -4.38 6.26
N GLU A 39 -5.40 -5.49 6.60
CA GLU A 39 -4.78 -6.77 6.92
C GLU A 39 -3.99 -7.32 5.73
N TYR A 40 -4.57 -7.31 4.53
CA TYR A 40 -3.89 -7.70 3.29
C TYR A 40 -2.62 -6.89 3.04
N LEU A 41 -2.75 -5.55 3.05
CA LEU A 41 -1.65 -4.62 2.79
C LEU A 41 -0.51 -4.78 3.80
N SER A 42 -0.84 -5.08 5.06
CA SER A 42 0.14 -5.28 6.14
C SER A 42 0.79 -6.67 6.11
N SER A 43 0.22 -7.62 5.37
CA SER A 43 0.72 -8.99 5.21
C SER A 43 1.62 -9.17 3.98
N GLY A 44 1.85 -8.10 3.21
CA GLY A 44 2.69 -8.13 2.02
C GLY A 44 4.15 -8.53 2.33
N LYS A 45 4.82 -9.14 1.36
CA LYS A 45 6.23 -9.51 1.46
C LYS A 45 7.11 -8.28 1.26
N VAL A 46 8.16 -8.12 2.06
CA VAL A 46 9.08 -6.98 1.95
C VAL A 46 9.97 -7.13 0.72
N VAL A 47 9.93 -6.16 -0.20
CA VAL A 47 10.82 -6.09 -1.38
C VAL A 47 12.02 -5.20 -1.11
N ALA A 48 11.80 -4.08 -0.42
CA ALA A 48 12.85 -3.14 -0.04
C ALA A 48 12.49 -2.51 1.30
N ALA A 49 13.50 -2.27 2.14
CA ALA A 49 13.35 -1.57 3.40
C ALA A 49 14.58 -0.68 3.63
N PHE A 50 14.34 0.47 4.26
CA PHE A 50 15.35 1.48 4.53
C PHE A 50 15.33 1.83 6.02
N LEU A 51 16.46 2.32 6.55
CA LEU A 51 16.59 2.76 7.94
C LEU A 51 16.01 4.17 8.13
N HIS A 52 14.74 4.34 7.77
CA HIS A 52 13.99 5.59 7.89
C HIS A 52 12.54 5.31 8.26
N TYR A 53 11.85 6.29 8.84
CA TYR A 53 10.42 6.21 9.16
C TYR A 53 9.64 7.26 8.38
N ILE A 54 8.40 6.93 8.07
CA ILE A 54 7.44 7.82 7.42
C ILE A 54 6.55 8.42 8.49
N PHE A 55 6.29 9.72 8.37
CA PHE A 55 5.59 10.51 9.37
C PHE A 55 4.39 11.22 8.75
N ASP A 56 3.28 11.28 9.50
CA ASP A 56 2.14 12.15 9.20
C ASP A 56 2.05 13.22 10.30
N GLY A 57 2.51 14.43 9.99
CA GLY A 57 2.84 15.45 10.98
C GLY A 57 4.00 14.98 11.85
N GLU A 58 3.82 14.97 13.18
CA GLU A 58 4.82 14.51 14.14
C GLU A 58 4.71 13.00 14.45
N ASN A 59 3.70 12.32 13.91
CA ASN A 59 3.42 10.92 14.23
C ASN A 59 4.13 9.99 13.26
N ALA A 60 4.97 9.08 13.76
CA ALA A 60 5.51 8.00 12.95
C ALA A 60 4.40 7.01 12.59
N ILE A 61 4.21 6.72 11.29
CA ILE A 61 3.10 5.88 10.81
C ILE A 61 3.56 4.53 10.25
N ALA A 62 4.76 4.45 9.70
CA ALA A 62 5.32 3.21 9.16
C ALA A 62 6.84 3.32 8.96
N PRO A 63 7.61 2.22 8.99
CA PRO A 63 8.98 2.23 8.49
C PRO A 63 8.99 2.50 6.98
N LEU A 64 10.02 3.13 6.43
CA LEU A 64 10.16 3.28 4.97
C LEU A 64 10.47 1.91 4.35
N ALA A 65 9.44 1.25 3.85
CA ALA A 65 9.51 -0.05 3.22
C ALA A 65 8.48 -0.17 2.09
N TYR A 66 8.77 -1.09 1.17
CA TYR A 66 7.89 -1.46 0.07
C TYR A 66 7.53 -2.94 0.17
N TYR A 67 6.23 -3.21 0.08
CA TYR A 67 5.64 -4.53 0.16
C TYR A 67 5.13 -5.00 -1.20
N THR A 68 4.93 -6.31 -1.33
CA THR A 68 4.37 -6.93 -2.53
C THR A 68 3.57 -8.20 -2.23
N ASP A 69 2.69 -8.55 -3.16
CA ASP A 69 2.03 -9.86 -3.31
C ASP A 69 2.54 -10.66 -4.52
N GLY A 70 3.56 -10.15 -5.23
CA GLY A 70 4.09 -10.70 -6.48
C GLY A 70 3.56 -10.01 -7.75
N GLU A 71 2.43 -9.32 -7.69
CA GLU A 71 1.81 -8.60 -8.82
C GLU A 71 1.86 -7.09 -8.63
N PHE A 72 1.58 -6.63 -7.41
CA PHE A 72 1.56 -5.23 -7.00
C PHE A 72 2.69 -4.91 -6.04
N ILE A 73 3.15 -3.66 -6.04
CA ILE A 73 4.07 -3.09 -5.07
C ILE A 73 3.41 -1.86 -4.46
N TRP A 74 3.49 -1.75 -3.14
CA TRP A 74 2.96 -0.60 -2.40
C TRP A 74 3.86 -0.22 -1.23
N PRO A 75 3.82 1.03 -0.79
CA PRO A 75 4.56 1.46 0.39
C PRO A 75 3.89 0.95 1.67
N SER A 76 4.68 0.70 2.70
CA SER A 76 4.25 0.25 4.04
C SER A 76 3.20 1.17 4.69
N TYR A 77 3.24 2.48 4.42
CA TYR A 77 2.28 3.45 4.95
C TYR A 77 0.90 3.39 4.28
N LEU A 78 0.71 2.61 3.21
CA LEU A 78 -0.55 2.59 2.47
C LEU A 78 -1.72 2.12 3.35
N SER A 79 -1.51 1.10 4.20
CA SER A 79 -2.55 0.60 5.11
C SER A 79 -3.04 1.68 6.09
N TYR A 80 -2.15 2.56 6.54
CA TYR A 80 -2.51 3.69 7.39
C TYR A 80 -3.49 4.64 6.70
N TYR A 81 -3.23 5.02 5.44
CA TYR A 81 -4.11 5.93 4.71
C TYR A 81 -5.41 5.26 4.25
N VAL A 82 -5.39 3.98 3.90
CA VAL A 82 -6.62 3.21 3.64
C VAL A 82 -7.49 3.15 4.90
N ASN A 83 -6.90 2.95 6.08
CA ASN A 83 -7.62 2.97 7.35
C ASN A 83 -8.23 4.35 7.68
N LYS A 84 -7.64 5.44 7.17
CA LYS A 84 -8.22 6.80 7.23
C LYS A 84 -9.36 7.04 6.24
N GLY A 85 -9.67 6.07 5.38
CA GLY A 85 -10.73 6.16 4.37
C GLY A 85 -10.27 6.66 2.99
N TYR A 86 -8.97 6.78 2.75
CA TYR A 86 -8.43 7.21 1.46
C TYR A 86 -8.35 6.06 0.44
N PHE A 87 -9.52 5.52 0.09
CA PHE A 87 -9.67 4.41 -0.85
C PHE A 87 -9.23 4.72 -2.28
N SER A 88 -9.23 6.00 -2.66
CA SER A 88 -8.75 6.46 -3.96
C SER A 88 -7.27 6.14 -4.22
N LEU A 89 -6.51 5.77 -3.18
CA LEU A 89 -5.15 5.24 -3.31
C LEU A 89 -5.08 3.83 -3.90
N LEU A 90 -6.20 3.10 -3.88
CA LEU A 90 -6.32 1.75 -4.40
C LEU A 90 -7.02 1.81 -5.75
N SER A 91 -6.36 1.34 -6.80
CA SER A 91 -7.02 1.16 -8.11
C SER A 91 -8.11 0.09 -8.02
N GLU A 92 -9.17 0.22 -8.82
CA GLU A 92 -10.23 -0.81 -8.91
C GLU A 92 -9.65 -2.18 -9.26
N GLU A 93 -8.67 -2.24 -10.16
CA GLU A 93 -7.97 -3.46 -10.54
C GLU A 93 -7.34 -4.18 -9.32
N PHE A 94 -6.66 -3.43 -8.46
CA PHE A 94 -6.07 -3.96 -7.24
C PHE A 94 -7.15 -4.55 -6.31
N ILE A 95 -8.24 -3.82 -6.08
CA ILE A 95 -9.33 -4.27 -5.21
C ILE A 95 -9.96 -5.56 -5.75
N LEU A 96 -10.20 -5.65 -7.06
CA LEU A 96 -10.72 -6.84 -7.71
C LEU A 96 -9.76 -8.02 -7.55
N ASN A 97 -8.47 -7.82 -7.79
CA ASN A 97 -7.45 -8.86 -7.63
C ASN A 97 -7.39 -9.39 -6.19
N VAL A 98 -7.37 -8.49 -5.20
CA VAL A 98 -7.37 -8.87 -3.77
C VAL A 98 -8.60 -9.71 -3.41
N LYS A 99 -9.78 -9.32 -3.93
CA LYS A 99 -11.04 -10.03 -3.71
C LYS A 99 -11.03 -11.43 -4.34
N GLU A 100 -10.57 -11.55 -5.57
CA GLU A 100 -10.46 -12.84 -6.29
C GLU A 100 -9.54 -13.82 -5.57
N HIS A 101 -8.54 -13.32 -4.85
CA HIS A 101 -7.61 -14.11 -4.05
C HIS A 101 -8.00 -14.20 -2.56
N ASN A 102 -9.26 -13.88 -2.21
CA ASN A 102 -9.79 -13.97 -0.84
C ASN A 102 -8.95 -13.22 0.21
N TYR A 103 -8.36 -12.07 -0.15
CA TYR A 103 -7.52 -11.28 0.75
C TYR A 103 -6.31 -12.06 1.30
N MET A 104 -5.77 -13.00 0.51
CA MET A 104 -4.56 -13.74 0.85
C MET A 104 -3.38 -13.30 -0.02
N VAL A 105 -2.30 -12.88 0.62
CA VAL A 105 -1.04 -12.59 -0.06
C VAL A 105 -0.43 -13.90 -0.56
N LYS A 106 -0.16 -13.99 -1.86
CA LYS A 106 0.47 -15.17 -2.45
C LYS A 106 1.87 -15.34 -1.90
N ASP A 107 2.31 -16.60 -1.76
CA ASP A 107 3.70 -16.84 -1.41
C ASP A 107 4.56 -16.55 -2.64
N VAL A 108 5.39 -15.51 -2.53
CA VAL A 108 6.37 -15.14 -3.54
C VAL A 108 7.64 -15.95 -3.28
N SER A 109 7.53 -17.28 -3.24
CA SER A 109 8.71 -18.14 -3.21
C SER A 109 9.43 -17.99 -4.54
N LYS A 110 10.77 -17.93 -4.49
CA LYS A 110 11.59 -17.89 -5.69
C LYS A 110 11.13 -19.04 -6.59
N ASN A 111 10.87 -18.75 -7.86
CA ASN A 111 10.92 -19.78 -8.89
C ASN A 111 12.25 -20.53 -8.70
N GLU A 112 12.17 -21.74 -8.14
CA GLU A 112 13.18 -22.77 -8.28
C GLU A 112 13.17 -23.17 -9.75
N ASN A 113 13.79 -22.34 -10.60
CA ASN A 113 14.06 -22.74 -11.97
C ASN A 113 15.23 -23.73 -11.95
N LYS A 114 14.83 -25.00 -12.11
CA LYS A 114 15.61 -26.12 -12.64
C LYS A 114 16.40 -25.76 -13.89
#